data_AF-A0A1B8B041-F1
#
_entry.id   AF-A0A1B8B041-F1
#
_cell.length_a   1.000
_cell.length_b   1.000
_cell.length_c   1.000
_cell.angle_alpha   90.00
_cell.angle_beta   90.00
_cell.angle_gamma   90.00
#
_symmetry.space_group_name_H-M   'P 1'
#
loop_
_entity.id
_entity.type
_entity.pdbx_description
1 polymer ?
#
loop_
_entity_poly.entity_id
_entity_poly.type
_entity_poly.pdbx_seq_one_letter_code
_entity_poly.pdbx_strand_id
1 'polypeptide(L)'
;MFSWVQLSLIGLALVSSAIAADECQPSTWRARVMETGGINCRFSTKTGSKIDSETCATIAKEYEITVDTFYELNPRLKGDCKNILPNIRYCVEGFPEPIRAYNGLCGPPHSNATCVGTDKQCCNKNTWMCGDTEDDCHVNCYEGNCY
;
A
#
# COMPACT_ATOMS: atom_id res chain seq x y z
N MET A 1 12.35 -55.09 -35.01
CA MET A 1 11.32 -54.03 -35.16
C MET A 1 10.87 -53.64 -33.76
N PHE A 2 11.49 -52.64 -33.14
CA PHE A 2 11.08 -52.15 -31.83
C PHE A 2 10.17 -50.94 -31.99
N SER A 3 8.97 -51.08 -31.42
CA SER A 3 7.87 -50.12 -31.39
C SER A 3 8.26 -48.91 -30.52
N TRP A 4 8.12 -47.70 -31.07
CA TRP A 4 8.28 -46.46 -30.32
C TRP A 4 6.89 -45.92 -29.99
N VAL A 5 6.42 -46.18 -28.77
CA VAL A 5 5.27 -45.45 -28.20
C VAL A 5 5.78 -44.07 -27.80
N GLN A 6 5.36 -43.02 -28.50
CA GLN A 6 5.54 -41.65 -28.03
C GLN A 6 4.66 -41.44 -26.79
N LEU A 7 5.29 -41.48 -25.61
CA LEU A 7 4.72 -40.96 -24.38
C LEU A 7 4.65 -39.45 -24.50
N SER A 8 3.48 -38.94 -24.90
CA SER A 8 3.15 -37.53 -24.78
C SER A 8 3.09 -37.18 -23.30
N LEU A 9 4.11 -36.48 -22.81
CA LEU A 9 4.10 -35.85 -21.50
C LEU A 9 2.98 -34.80 -21.51
N ILE A 10 1.81 -35.18 -21.03
CA ILE A 10 0.80 -34.22 -20.58
C ILE A 10 1.45 -33.51 -19.39
N GLY A 11 2.09 -32.38 -19.67
CA GLY A 11 2.50 -31.44 -18.67
C GLY A 11 1.24 -30.93 -17.98
N LEU A 12 0.86 -31.60 -16.88
CA LEU A 12 -0.01 -31.00 -15.88
C LEU A 12 0.69 -29.74 -15.41
N ALA A 13 0.35 -28.62 -16.04
CA ALA A 13 0.56 -27.32 -15.45
C ALA A 13 -0.19 -27.36 -14.12
N LEU A 14 0.55 -27.60 -13.04
CA LEU A 14 0.07 -27.35 -11.70
C LEU A 14 -0.27 -25.87 -11.69
N VAL A 15 -1.54 -25.56 -11.87
CA VAL A 15 -2.08 -24.25 -11.53
C VAL A 15 -1.87 -24.17 -10.04
N SER A 16 -0.77 -23.53 -9.62
CA SER A 16 -0.53 -23.19 -8.23
C SER A 16 -1.72 -22.34 -7.80
N SER A 17 -2.73 -22.95 -7.20
CA SER A 17 -3.72 -22.27 -6.38
C SER A 17 -3.04 -21.84 -5.09
N ALA A 18 -2.00 -21.02 -5.21
CA ALA A 18 -1.50 -20.17 -4.16
C ALA A 18 -2.23 -18.83 -4.31
N ILE A 19 -3.57 -18.86 -4.20
CA ILE A 19 -4.26 -17.69 -3.66
C ILE A 19 -3.95 -17.80 -2.18
N ALA A 20 -2.83 -17.23 -1.75
CA ALA A 20 -2.34 -17.41 -0.39
C ALA A 20 -3.42 -16.90 0.56
N ALA A 21 -3.84 -17.78 1.46
CA ALA A 21 -4.86 -17.53 2.45
C ALA A 21 -4.35 -16.61 3.57
N ASP A 22 -3.96 -15.37 3.23
CA ASP A 22 -3.92 -14.22 4.15
C ASP A 22 -3.85 -12.86 3.43
N GLU A 23 -3.85 -12.82 2.10
CA GLU A 23 -3.36 -11.67 1.34
C GLU A 23 -4.31 -10.47 1.32
N CYS A 24 -4.36 -9.72 2.40
CA CYS A 24 -4.17 -8.30 2.22
C CYS A 24 -2.86 -7.91 2.87
N GLN A 25 -1.84 -7.83 1.99
CA GLN A 25 -0.45 -7.46 2.28
C GLN A 25 0.28 -8.53 3.13
N PRO A 26 1.25 -9.28 2.57
CA PRO A 26 1.89 -10.36 3.31
C PRO A 26 2.54 -9.85 4.59
N SER A 27 2.29 -10.66 5.60
CA SER A 27 2.75 -10.73 6.98
C SER A 27 4.28 -10.81 7.16
N THR A 28 5.11 -10.13 6.37
CA THR A 28 6.52 -9.93 6.74
C THR A 28 6.68 -8.69 7.61
N TRP A 29 6.01 -8.70 8.76
CA TRP A 29 6.35 -7.91 9.95
C TRP A 29 7.67 -8.40 10.58
N ARG A 30 8.70 -8.62 9.76
CA ARG A 30 9.98 -8.05 10.18
C ARG A 30 9.72 -6.56 10.06
N ALA A 31 9.87 -5.79 11.13
CA ALA A 31 9.84 -4.33 11.09
C ALA A 31 10.91 -3.85 10.09
N ARG A 32 10.56 -3.87 8.81
CA ARG A 32 11.31 -3.33 7.71
C ARG A 32 10.61 -2.04 7.36
N VAL A 33 11.41 -1.02 7.12
CA VAL A 33 10.98 0.22 6.51
C VAL A 33 10.16 -0.13 5.27
N MET A 34 8.91 0.31 5.23
CA MET A 34 8.07 0.14 4.05
C MET A 34 8.67 0.93 2.89
N GLU A 35 8.70 0.34 1.71
CA GLU A 35 9.17 1.04 0.51
C GLU A 35 8.23 2.19 0.17
N THR A 36 8.78 3.28 -0.35
CA THR A 36 7.99 4.41 -0.87
C THR A 36 6.96 3.92 -1.89
N GLY A 37 5.73 4.39 -1.76
CA GLY A 37 4.59 4.01 -2.61
C GLY A 37 3.92 2.69 -2.20
N GLY A 38 4.50 1.92 -1.26
CA GLY A 38 3.79 0.81 -0.62
C GLY A 38 2.57 1.31 0.15
N ILE A 39 1.51 0.49 0.29
CA ILE A 39 0.30 0.95 0.97
C ILE A 39 0.45 0.79 2.49
N ASN A 40 0.47 1.92 3.21
CA ASN A 40 0.34 1.96 4.66
C ASN A 40 -1.12 1.68 5.04
N CYS A 41 -1.50 0.40 5.10
CA CYS A 41 -2.87 0.05 5.44
C CYS A 41 -3.12 0.17 6.95
N ARG A 42 -4.04 1.07 7.32
CA ARG A 42 -4.43 1.37 8.71
C ARG A 42 -5.65 0.56 9.13
N PHE A 43 -6.62 0.41 8.22
CA PHE A 43 -7.83 -0.36 8.45
C PHE A 43 -8.21 -1.19 7.22
N SER A 44 -8.68 -2.41 7.46
CA SER A 44 -9.06 -3.35 6.39
C SER A 44 -10.37 -4.06 6.69
N THR A 45 -11.11 -4.35 5.63
CA THR A 45 -12.30 -5.21 5.67
C THR A 45 -12.04 -6.54 4.99
N LYS A 46 -12.79 -7.58 5.33
CA LYS A 46 -12.70 -8.90 4.69
C LYS A 46 -13.92 -9.13 3.81
N THR A 47 -13.70 -9.47 2.54
CA THR A 47 -14.80 -9.87 1.65
C THR A 47 -15.45 -11.18 2.12
N GLY A 48 -16.74 -11.32 1.82
CA GLY A 48 -17.46 -12.57 2.03
C GLY A 48 -17.09 -13.64 1.00
N SER A 49 -17.77 -14.79 1.08
CA SER A 49 -17.63 -15.89 0.11
C SER A 49 -18.32 -15.62 -1.23
N LYS A 50 -19.29 -14.69 -1.26
CA LYS A 50 -19.97 -14.22 -2.47
C LYS A 50 -19.46 -12.82 -2.79
N ILE A 51 -18.95 -12.66 -4.01
CA ILE A 51 -18.49 -11.41 -4.58
C ILE A 51 -19.04 -11.28 -6.00
N ASP A 52 -19.11 -10.05 -6.48
CA ASP A 52 -19.54 -9.69 -7.82
C ASP A 52 -18.89 -8.36 -8.23
N SER A 53 -19.27 -7.85 -9.40
CA SER A 53 -18.76 -6.59 -9.92
C SER A 53 -19.15 -5.35 -9.09
N GLU A 54 -20.13 -5.46 -8.19
CA GLU A 54 -20.59 -4.35 -7.33
C GLU A 54 -19.92 -4.36 -5.96
N THR A 55 -19.19 -5.42 -5.61
CA THR A 55 -18.61 -5.59 -4.28
C THR A 55 -17.65 -4.46 -3.91
N CYS A 56 -16.81 -3.98 -4.83
CA CYS A 56 -15.92 -2.85 -4.56
C CYS A 56 -16.70 -1.56 -4.26
N ALA A 57 -17.77 -1.28 -5.00
CA ALA A 57 -18.61 -0.11 -4.78
C ALA A 57 -19.38 -0.21 -3.46
N THR A 58 -19.84 -1.42 -3.10
CA THR A 58 -20.50 -1.69 -1.83
C THR A 58 -19.56 -1.44 -0.66
N ILE A 59 -18.33 -1.97 -0.71
CA ILE A 59 -17.30 -1.73 0.32
C ILE A 59 -16.95 -0.25 0.39
N ALA A 60 -16.68 0.39 -0.75
CA ALA A 60 -16.33 1.81 -0.78
C ALA A 60 -17.42 2.67 -0.11
N LYS A 61 -18.70 2.38 -0.40
CA LYS A 61 -19.84 3.03 0.22
C LYS A 61 -19.95 2.75 1.72
N GLU A 62 -19.72 1.52 2.17
CA GLU A 62 -19.78 1.13 3.58
C GLU A 62 -18.75 1.88 4.43
N TYR A 63 -17.57 2.14 3.88
CA TYR A 63 -16.48 2.86 4.55
C TYR A 63 -16.39 4.34 4.16
N GLU A 64 -17.40 4.87 3.47
CA GLU A 64 -17.50 6.29 3.07
C GLU A 64 -16.29 6.80 2.26
N ILE A 65 -15.70 5.94 1.43
CA ILE A 65 -14.62 6.28 0.49
C ILE A 65 -15.11 6.20 -0.97
N THR A 66 -14.36 6.80 -1.89
CA THR A 66 -14.62 6.63 -3.32
C THR A 66 -14.11 5.27 -3.81
N VAL A 67 -14.67 4.76 -4.91
CA VAL A 67 -14.16 3.54 -5.55
C VAL A 67 -12.71 3.73 -6.05
N ASP A 68 -12.38 4.94 -6.52
CA ASP A 68 -11.02 5.28 -6.94
C ASP A 68 -10.05 5.20 -5.76
N THR A 69 -10.40 5.77 -4.60
CA THR A 69 -9.62 5.63 -3.35
C THR A 69 -9.48 4.17 -2.95
N PHE A 70 -10.54 3.36 -3.07
CA PHE A 70 -10.46 1.93 -2.80
C PHE A 70 -9.47 1.23 -3.75
N TYR A 71 -9.41 1.60 -5.02
CA TYR A 71 -8.43 1.06 -5.96
C TYR A 71 -7.01 1.54 -5.69
N GLU A 72 -6.81 2.80 -5.30
CA GLU A 72 -5.52 3.35 -4.88
C GLU A 72 -4.96 2.58 -3.68
N LEU A 73 -5.79 2.31 -2.68
CA LEU A 73 -5.43 1.53 -1.50
C LEU A 73 -5.25 0.04 -1.79
N ASN A 74 -5.71 -0.45 -2.94
CA ASN A 74 -5.63 -1.86 -3.33
C ASN A 74 -5.11 -2.03 -4.77
N PRO A 75 -3.82 -1.69 -5.06
CA PRO A 75 -3.28 -1.69 -6.43
C PRO A 75 -3.36 -3.03 -7.16
N ARG A 76 -3.50 -4.14 -6.44
CA ARG A 76 -3.71 -5.49 -7.01
C ARG A 76 -5.00 -5.61 -7.82
N LEU A 77 -6.00 -4.77 -7.53
CA LEU A 77 -7.24 -4.70 -8.30
C LEU A 77 -7.03 -4.05 -9.67
N LYS A 78 -5.93 -3.30 -9.87
CA LYS A 78 -5.60 -2.62 -11.13
C LYS A 78 -6.74 -1.75 -11.69
N GLY A 79 -7.51 -1.12 -10.78
CA GLY A 79 -8.66 -0.30 -11.17
C GLY A 79 -9.87 -1.07 -11.72
N ASP A 80 -9.91 -2.40 -11.57
CA ASP A 80 -11.02 -3.23 -12.06
C ASP A 80 -11.53 -4.17 -10.96
N CYS A 81 -12.80 -4.00 -10.58
CA CYS A 81 -13.42 -4.83 -9.56
C CYS A 81 -13.53 -6.32 -9.94
N LYS A 82 -13.38 -6.68 -11.22
CA LYS A 82 -13.33 -8.10 -11.64
C LYS A 82 -12.14 -8.85 -11.03
N ASN A 83 -11.12 -8.14 -10.56
CA ASN A 83 -9.96 -8.71 -9.86
C ASN A 83 -10.20 -8.89 -8.35
N ILE A 84 -11.40 -8.57 -7.83
CA ILE A 84 -11.73 -8.82 -6.43
C ILE A 84 -11.83 -10.33 -6.16
N LEU A 85 -11.39 -10.76 -4.99
CA LEU A 85 -11.39 -12.15 -4.57
C LEU A 85 -12.23 -12.32 -3.29
N PRO A 86 -12.91 -13.45 -3.13
CA PRO A 86 -13.70 -13.73 -1.93
C PRO A 86 -12.78 -14.12 -0.76
N ASN A 87 -13.25 -13.89 0.46
CA ASN A 87 -12.60 -14.27 1.71
C ASN A 87 -11.18 -13.71 1.92
N ILE A 88 -10.80 -12.63 1.24
CA ILE A 88 -9.53 -11.92 1.50
C ILE A 88 -9.81 -10.52 2.00
N ARG A 89 -8.78 -9.89 2.59
CA ARG A 89 -8.93 -8.54 3.10
C ARG A 89 -8.64 -7.51 2.00
N TYR A 90 -9.19 -6.30 2.17
CA TYR A 90 -8.90 -5.14 1.36
C TYR A 90 -8.75 -3.93 2.26
N CYS A 91 -7.81 -3.06 1.92
CA CYS A 91 -7.57 -1.84 2.66
C CYS A 91 -8.67 -0.82 2.38
N VAL A 92 -9.19 -0.20 3.44
CA VAL A 92 -10.26 0.81 3.35
C VAL A 92 -9.88 2.12 4.05
N GLU A 93 -8.78 2.11 4.80
CA GLU A 93 -8.16 3.30 5.36
C GLU A 93 -6.64 3.13 5.32
N GLY A 94 -5.94 4.12 4.81
CA GLY A 94 -4.49 4.08 4.65
C GLY A 94 -4.01 5.15 3.69
N PHE A 95 -2.75 5.03 3.29
CA PHE A 95 -2.15 5.94 2.30
C PHE A 95 -0.94 5.28 1.63
N PRO A 96 -0.58 5.67 0.40
CA PRO A 96 0.71 5.32 -0.19
C PRO A 96 1.85 5.93 0.66
N GLU A 97 2.81 5.11 1.06
CA GLU A 97 3.93 5.52 1.91
C GLU A 97 4.73 6.63 1.22
N PRO A 98 4.87 7.80 1.84
CA PRO A 98 5.63 8.89 1.26
C PRO A 98 7.13 8.57 1.28
N ILE A 99 7.92 9.38 0.59
CA ILE A 99 9.37 9.38 0.78
C ILE A 99 9.62 9.93 2.19
N ARG A 100 10.22 9.14 3.07
CA ARG A 100 10.59 9.58 4.41
C ARG A 100 11.98 10.20 4.39
N ALA A 101 12.15 11.34 5.04
CA ALA A 101 13.39 12.08 5.15
C ALA A 101 14.34 11.46 6.21
N TYR A 102 14.70 10.17 6.08
CA TYR A 102 15.60 9.50 7.02
C TYR A 102 17.01 10.10 7.08
N ASN A 103 17.41 10.83 6.04
CA ASN A 103 18.67 11.59 6.00
C ASN A 103 18.52 13.02 6.53
N GLY A 104 17.33 13.40 7.03
CA GLY A 104 17.01 14.72 7.54
C GLY A 104 16.74 15.78 6.48
N LEU A 105 16.70 15.45 5.18
CA LEU A 105 16.45 16.41 4.09
C LEU A 105 15.01 16.28 3.59
N CYS A 106 14.27 17.39 3.56
CA CYS A 106 12.81 17.40 3.36
C CYS A 106 12.30 18.45 2.36
N GLY A 107 11.03 18.32 1.96
CA GLY A 107 10.35 19.30 1.12
C GLY A 107 10.71 19.25 -0.37
N PRO A 108 10.28 20.26 -1.16
CA PRO A 108 10.35 20.24 -2.63
C PRO A 108 11.74 20.00 -3.23
N PRO A 109 12.84 20.55 -2.69
CA PRO A 109 14.18 20.26 -3.21
C PRO A 109 14.59 18.78 -3.08
N HIS A 110 13.93 18.03 -2.21
CA HIS A 110 14.25 16.65 -1.86
C HIS A 110 13.10 15.69 -2.21
N SER A 111 12.54 15.87 -3.41
CA SER A 111 11.43 15.04 -3.93
C SER A 111 10.20 15.02 -3.04
N ASN A 112 9.94 16.13 -2.32
CA ASN A 112 8.89 16.22 -1.30
C ASN A 112 9.01 15.15 -0.20
N ALA A 113 10.24 14.76 0.18
CA ALA A 113 10.45 13.89 1.33
C ALA A 113 9.87 14.53 2.60
N THR A 114 9.16 13.73 3.40
CA THR A 114 8.49 14.18 4.61
C THR A 114 9.25 13.80 5.87
N CYS A 115 9.27 14.71 6.84
CA CYS A 115 9.84 14.48 8.18
C CYS A 115 8.92 13.64 9.08
N VAL A 116 7.63 13.55 8.76
CA VAL A 116 6.65 12.79 9.55
C VAL A 116 7.11 11.35 9.69
N GLY A 117 7.04 10.81 10.91
CA GLY A 117 7.43 9.43 11.20
C GLY A 117 8.94 9.17 11.29
N THR A 118 9.78 10.21 11.31
CA THR A 118 11.23 10.12 11.61
C THR A 118 11.56 10.59 13.04
N ASP A 119 12.82 10.78 13.41
CA ASP A 119 13.18 11.29 14.76
C ASP A 119 12.78 12.76 14.96
N LYS A 120 12.64 13.52 13.87
CA LYS A 120 12.32 14.95 13.84
C LYS A 120 11.14 15.17 12.91
N GLN A 121 10.06 15.78 13.39
CA GLN A 121 8.75 15.68 12.72
C GLN A 121 8.39 16.88 11.84
N CYS A 122 9.17 17.95 11.85
CA CYS A 122 8.84 19.21 11.17
C CYS A 122 9.86 19.50 10.09
N CYS A 123 9.40 19.83 8.89
CA CYS A 123 10.27 20.28 7.81
C CYS A 123 10.38 21.81 7.86
N ASN A 124 11.59 22.34 8.05
CA ASN A 124 11.82 23.78 8.07
C ASN A 124 11.89 24.35 6.64
N LYS A 125 11.06 25.35 6.31
CA LYS A 125 10.91 25.97 4.99
C LYS A 125 12.13 26.76 4.51
N ASN A 126 13.02 27.16 5.43
CA ASN A 126 14.22 27.93 5.10
C ASN A 126 15.43 27.02 4.90
N THR A 127 15.58 25.99 5.73
CA THR A 127 16.75 25.10 5.71
C THR A 127 16.51 23.82 4.91
N TRP A 128 15.25 23.43 4.67
CA TRP A 128 14.86 22.15 4.09
C TRP A 128 15.38 20.94 4.86
N MET A 129 15.50 21.11 6.18
CA MET A 129 15.95 20.08 7.10
C MET A 129 14.84 19.72 8.08
N CYS A 130 14.82 18.45 8.50
CA CYS A 130 13.96 18.00 9.57
C CYS A 130 14.45 18.51 10.92
N GLY A 131 13.52 19.07 11.70
CA GLY A 131 13.75 19.57 13.04
C GLY A 131 12.55 19.34 13.95
N ASP A 132 12.72 19.73 15.21
CA ASP A 132 11.72 19.64 16.28
C ASP A 132 11.75 20.86 17.22
N THR A 133 12.45 21.93 16.82
CA THR A 133 12.49 23.17 17.59
C THR A 133 11.27 24.04 17.30
N GLU A 134 11.07 25.08 18.10
CA GLU A 134 10.02 26.10 17.84
C GLU A 134 10.22 26.80 16.49
N ASP A 135 11.48 27.01 16.07
CA ASP A 135 11.76 27.56 14.74
C ASP A 135 11.28 26.60 13.64
N ASP A 136 11.57 25.30 13.79
CA ASP A 136 11.23 24.29 12.78
C ASP A 136 9.73 24.00 12.71
N CYS A 137 9.05 23.92 13.86
CA CYS A 137 7.67 23.45 13.96
C CYS A 137 6.61 24.56 14.01
N HIS A 138 6.95 25.79 14.38
CA HIS A 138 5.98 26.89 14.48
C HIS A 138 6.34 28.05 13.54
N VAL A 139 7.55 28.61 13.63
CA VAL A 139 7.92 29.83 12.88
C VAL A 139 8.14 29.54 11.38
N ASN A 140 8.91 28.50 11.10
CA ASN A 140 9.38 28.15 9.77
C ASN A 140 8.88 26.79 9.30
N CYS A 141 7.82 26.26 9.88
CA CYS A 141 7.28 24.98 9.44
C CYS A 141 6.72 25.05 8.02
N TYR A 142 7.17 24.14 7.17
CA TYR A 142 6.65 23.92 5.82
C TYR A 142 5.60 22.81 5.81
N GLU A 143 5.96 21.65 6.38
CA GLU A 143 5.11 20.46 6.50
C GLU A 143 5.53 19.61 7.70
N GLY A 144 4.72 18.60 7.99
CA GLY A 144 4.89 17.72 9.13
C GLY A 144 4.05 18.14 10.33
N ASN A 145 4.58 17.95 11.54
CA ASN A 145 3.85 18.27 12.78
C ASN A 145 3.95 19.75 13.13
N CYS A 146 3.52 20.63 12.21
CA CYS A 146 3.46 22.05 12.47
C CYS A 146 2.40 22.38 13.53
N TYR A 147 2.71 23.28 14.46
CA TYR A 147 1.81 23.75 15.51
C TYR A 147 2.00 25.24 15.79
#